data_AF-A0A973U1V9-F1
#
_entry.id   AF-A0A973U1V9-F1
#
_cell.length_a   1.000
_cell.length_b   1.000
_cell.length_c   1.000
_cell.angle_alpha   90.00
_cell.angle_beta   90.00
_cell.angle_gamma   90.00
#
_symmetry.space_group_name_H-M   'P 1'
#
loop_
_entity.id
_entity.type
_entity.pdbx_description
1 polymer ?
#
loop_
_entity_poly.entity_id
_entity_poly.type
_entity_poly.pdbx_seq_one_letter_code
_entity_poly.pdbx_strand_id
1 'polypeptide(L)'
;MHGRHLTPGEVEIARSIFGDAIDYARVKLFEGKWWPFHPRRSAMAPMGNIWFHPDGGGWSEDFSKEPLLAQGYFIHELTHVWQTQKGGRFYLPLMRHPFCKYRFDLKAGKP
;
A
#
# COMPACT_ATOMS: atom_id res chain seq x y z
N MET A 1 0.13 10.09 -15.97
CA MET A 1 0.06 8.91 -15.08
C MET A 1 1.34 8.14 -15.30
N HIS A 2 2.21 8.12 -14.30
CA HIS A 2 3.47 7.38 -14.32
C HIS A 2 3.29 6.12 -13.49
N GLY A 3 3.85 4.99 -13.93
CA GLY A 3 3.73 3.72 -13.22
C GLY A 3 5.05 2.96 -13.26
N ARG A 4 5.51 2.47 -12.11
CA ARG A 4 6.76 1.72 -11.99
C ARG A 4 6.60 0.47 -11.13
N HIS A 5 7.52 -0.46 -11.33
CA HIS A 5 7.71 -1.59 -10.41
C HIS A 5 8.45 -1.12 -9.15
N LEU A 6 8.41 -1.97 -8.11
CA LEU A 6 9.22 -1.74 -6.92
C LEU A 6 10.71 -1.73 -7.25
N THR A 7 11.45 -0.82 -6.62
CA THR A 7 12.92 -0.83 -6.69
C THR A 7 13.47 -2.01 -5.91
N PRO A 8 14.74 -2.43 -6.14
CA PRO A 8 15.36 -3.47 -5.32
C PRO A 8 15.36 -3.14 -3.82
N GLY A 9 15.59 -1.88 -3.45
CA GLY A 9 15.56 -1.45 -2.04
C GLY A 9 14.17 -1.50 -1.43
N GLU A 10 13.13 -1.14 -2.18
CA GLU A 10 11.73 -1.29 -1.74
C GLU A 10 11.35 -2.76 -1.53
N VAL A 11 11.81 -3.64 -2.43
CA VAL A 11 11.61 -5.09 -2.28
C VAL A 11 12.34 -5.61 -1.04
N GLU A 12 13.55 -5.14 -0.75
CA GLU A 12 14.32 -5.55 0.43
C GLU A 12 13.62 -5.18 1.74
N ILE A 13 13.21 -3.92 1.89
CA ILE A 13 12.49 -3.47 3.09
C ILE A 13 11.15 -4.22 3.20
N ALA A 14 10.42 -4.37 2.10
CA ALA A 14 9.15 -5.10 2.10
C ALA A 14 9.32 -6.57 2.51
N ARG A 15 10.36 -7.24 2.00
CA ARG A 15 10.71 -8.62 2.38
C ARG A 15 11.08 -8.75 3.84
N SER A 16 11.71 -7.75 4.44
CA SER A 16 12.02 -7.77 5.88
C SER A 16 10.76 -7.86 6.78
N ILE A 17 9.60 -7.41 6.27
CA ILE A 17 8.32 -7.39 7.01
C ILE A 17 7.40 -8.53 6.58
N PHE A 18 7.23 -8.73 5.27
CA PHE A 18 6.25 -9.66 4.72
C PHE A 18 6.86 -10.99 4.25
N GLY A 19 8.19 -11.13 4.24
CA GLY A 19 8.87 -12.31 3.72
C GLY A 19 8.45 -12.61 2.28
N ASP A 20 8.03 -13.84 2.01
CA ASP A 20 7.53 -14.26 0.69
C ASP A 20 5.99 -14.18 0.56
N ALA A 21 5.31 -13.51 1.50
CA ALA A 21 3.84 -13.45 1.51
C ALA A 21 3.25 -12.55 0.40
N ILE A 22 4.07 -11.74 -0.26
CA ILE A 22 3.70 -10.86 -1.37
C ILE A 22 4.49 -11.27 -2.61
N ASP A 23 3.81 -11.46 -3.75
CA ASP A 23 4.46 -11.50 -5.05
C ASP A 23 4.82 -10.06 -5.47
N TYR A 24 6.02 -9.63 -5.10
CA TYR A 24 6.54 -8.27 -5.35
C TYR A 24 6.63 -7.92 -6.82
N ALA A 25 6.84 -8.91 -7.71
CA ALA A 25 6.97 -8.67 -9.14
C ALA A 25 5.65 -8.18 -9.76
N ARG A 26 4.51 -8.53 -9.14
CA ARG A 26 3.18 -8.08 -9.57
C ARG A 26 2.81 -6.70 -9.06
N VAL A 27 3.52 -6.17 -8.06
CA VAL A 27 3.19 -4.88 -7.45
C VAL A 27 3.69 -3.74 -8.32
N LYS A 28 2.79 -2.79 -8.59
CA LYS A 28 3.12 -1.53 -9.26
C LYS A 28 2.71 -0.34 -8.40
N LEU A 29 3.53 0.70 -8.47
CA LEU A 29 3.28 2.01 -7.88
C LEU A 29 2.89 2.97 -9.00
N PHE A 30 1.79 3.69 -8.81
CA PHE A 30 1.30 4.67 -9.77
C PHE A 30 1.23 6.05 -9.15
N GLU A 31 1.82 7.03 -9.84
CA GLU A 31 1.56 8.44 -9.56
C GLU A 31 0.33 8.87 -10.39
N GLY A 32 -0.81 8.92 -9.72
CA GLY A 32 -2.09 9.13 -10.37
C GLY A 32 -3.29 8.93 -9.46
N LYS A 33 -4.46 9.31 -9.98
CA LYS A 33 -5.73 9.07 -9.31
C LYS A 33 -6.27 7.70 -9.72
N TRP A 34 -6.58 6.84 -8.75
CA TRP A 34 -7.26 5.58 -9.01
C TRP A 34 -8.73 5.79 -9.45
N TRP A 35 -9.39 6.84 -8.94
CA TRP A 35 -10.76 7.24 -9.31
C TRP A 35 -10.93 8.77 -9.16
N PRO A 36 -11.97 9.38 -9.74
CA PRO A 36 -12.12 10.85 -9.79
C PRO A 36 -12.09 11.55 -8.43
N PHE A 37 -12.58 10.91 -7.37
CA PHE A 37 -12.65 11.48 -6.01
C PHE A 37 -11.55 10.94 -5.07
N HIS A 38 -10.42 10.47 -5.61
CA HIS A 38 -9.24 10.11 -4.82
C HIS A 38 -8.81 11.29 -3.93
N PRO A 39 -8.82 11.16 -2.58
CA PRO A 39 -8.34 12.23 -1.70
C PRO A 39 -6.88 12.58 -1.97
N ARG A 40 -6.53 13.87 -1.88
CA ARG A 40 -5.18 14.37 -2.20
C ARG A 40 -4.10 13.82 -1.28
N ARG A 41 -4.37 13.66 0.02
CA ARG A 41 -3.36 13.26 1.02
C ARG A 41 -3.45 11.78 1.39
N SER A 42 -3.85 10.94 0.44
CA SER A 42 -4.02 9.51 0.67
C SER A 42 -3.43 8.74 -0.51
N ALA A 43 -2.90 7.57 -0.20
CA ALA A 43 -2.62 6.54 -1.17
C ALA A 43 -3.78 5.55 -1.12
N MET A 44 -3.95 4.81 -2.21
CA MET A 44 -4.96 3.77 -2.28
C MET A 44 -4.39 2.53 -2.94
N ALA A 45 -4.62 1.38 -2.30
CA ALA A 45 -4.21 0.08 -2.83
C ALA A 45 -5.38 -0.92 -2.97
N PRO A 46 -6.47 -0.58 -3.69
CA PRO A 46 -7.73 -1.33 -3.62
C PRO A 46 -7.71 -2.68 -4.36
N MET A 47 -6.73 -2.88 -5.26
CA MET A 47 -6.67 -4.06 -6.15
C MET A 47 -5.23 -4.57 -6.34
N GLY A 48 -4.37 -4.42 -5.34
CA GLY A 48 -3.00 -4.99 -5.36
C GLY A 48 -1.93 -4.14 -6.04
N ASN A 49 -2.28 -2.94 -6.51
CA ASN A 49 -1.33 -1.88 -6.91
C ASN A 49 -1.57 -0.65 -6.06
N ILE A 50 -0.53 0.13 -5.80
CA ILE A 50 -0.59 1.31 -4.94
C ILE A 50 -0.65 2.57 -5.80
N TRP A 51 -1.57 3.47 -5.47
CA TRP A 51 -1.81 4.71 -6.19
C TRP A 51 -1.56 5.89 -5.26
N PHE A 52 -0.63 6.76 -5.63
CA PHE A 52 -0.33 8.00 -4.93
C PHE A 52 -0.94 9.16 -5.69
N HIS A 53 -1.73 10.00 -5.01
CA HIS A 53 -2.28 11.18 -5.64
C HIS A 53 -1.14 12.15 -6.04
N PRO A 54 -1.11 12.65 -7.30
CA PRO A 54 0.00 13.49 -7.78
C PRO A 54 0.16 14.77 -6.95
N ASP A 55 -0.96 15.45 -6.66
CA ASP A 55 -0.94 16.68 -5.84
C ASP A 55 -0.87 16.42 -4.31
N GLY A 56 -0.50 15.20 -3.91
CA GLY A 56 -0.54 14.74 -2.52
C GLY A 56 0.79 14.83 -1.78
N GLY A 57 1.90 14.90 -2.51
CA GLY A 57 3.26 14.84 -1.95
C GLY A 57 3.62 13.47 -1.36
N GLY A 58 2.86 12.41 -1.66
CA GLY A 58 3.10 11.06 -1.16
C GLY A 58 3.91 10.17 -2.10
N TRP A 59 4.29 10.67 -3.28
CA TRP A 59 5.11 9.93 -4.24
C TRP A 59 6.60 9.98 -3.88
N SER A 60 7.30 8.87 -4.11
CA SER A 60 8.76 8.80 -4.06
C SER A 60 9.26 7.94 -5.22
N GLU A 61 10.43 8.28 -5.75
CA GLU A 61 11.14 7.48 -6.74
C GLU A 61 11.72 6.20 -6.13
N ASP A 62 12.00 6.20 -4.83
CA ASP A 62 12.55 5.05 -4.11
C ASP A 62 12.27 5.17 -2.59
N PHE A 63 11.18 4.55 -2.12
CA PHE A 63 10.77 4.65 -0.72
C PHE A 63 11.84 4.12 0.24
N SER A 64 12.77 3.26 -0.21
CA SER A 64 13.83 2.75 0.66
C SER A 64 14.87 3.80 1.05
N LYS A 65 14.91 4.93 0.35
CA LYS A 65 15.82 6.05 0.62
C LYS A 65 15.14 7.20 1.36
N GLU A 66 13.84 7.09 1.60
CA GLU A 66 13.06 8.11 2.28
C GLU A 66 13.20 8.02 3.81
N PRO A 67 12.80 9.07 4.56
CA PRO A 67 12.71 9.01 6.02
C PRO A 67 11.79 7.89 6.49
N LEU A 68 12.02 7.41 7.73
CA LEU A 68 11.31 6.27 8.31
C LEU A 68 9.77 6.41 8.28
N LEU A 69 9.24 7.62 8.42
CA LEU A 69 7.80 7.87 8.33
C LEU A 69 7.24 7.52 6.94
N ALA A 70 7.95 7.87 5.87
CA ALA A 70 7.55 7.56 4.51
C ALA A 70 7.75 6.07 4.19
N GLN A 71 8.80 5.44 4.71
CA GLN A 71 8.96 3.98 4.65
C GLN A 71 7.80 3.26 5.34
N GLY A 72 7.43 3.71 6.55
CA GLY A 72 6.29 3.16 7.29
C GLY A 72 4.97 3.34 6.54
N TYR A 73 4.78 4.48 5.88
CA TYR A 73 3.62 4.72 5.01
C TYR A 73 3.59 3.76 3.81
N PHE A 74 4.73 3.53 3.16
CA PHE A 74 4.83 2.54 2.10
C PHE A 74 4.51 1.11 2.58
N ILE A 75 5.01 0.71 3.75
CA ILE A 75 4.71 -0.60 4.38
C ILE A 75 3.22 -0.72 4.74
N HIS A 76 2.58 0.37 5.18
CA HIS A 76 1.13 0.40 5.38
C HIS A 76 0.38 0.05 4.09
N GLU A 77 0.73 0.70 2.98
CA GLU A 77 0.09 0.43 1.69
C GLU A 77 0.37 -0.99 1.18
N LEU A 78 1.57 -1.54 1.42
CA LEU A 78 1.87 -2.94 1.10
C LEU A 78 1.04 -3.93 1.93
N THR A 79 0.62 -3.57 3.14
CA THR A 79 -0.31 -4.40 3.93
C THR A 79 -1.64 -4.58 3.18
N HIS A 80 -2.11 -3.53 2.49
CA HIS A 80 -3.30 -3.61 1.64
C HIS A 80 -3.08 -4.46 0.39
N VAL A 81 -1.89 -4.37 -0.21
CA VAL A 81 -1.51 -5.26 -1.33
C VAL A 81 -1.52 -6.72 -0.87
N TRP A 82 -0.90 -7.03 0.27
CA TRP A 82 -0.91 -8.37 0.87
C TRP A 82 -2.33 -8.87 1.13
N GLN A 83 -3.19 -8.06 1.75
CA GLN A 83 -4.60 -8.37 1.98
C GLN A 83 -5.32 -8.75 0.67
N THR A 84 -5.04 -8.01 -0.41
CA THR A 84 -5.62 -8.27 -1.73
C THR A 84 -5.05 -9.54 -2.37
N GLN A 85 -3.74 -9.79 -2.28
CA GLN A 85 -3.15 -11.01 -2.84
C GLN A 85 -3.64 -12.26 -2.11
N LYS A 86 -3.84 -12.18 -0.79
CA LYS A 86 -4.34 -13.28 0.04
C LYS A 86 -5.85 -13.50 -0.09
N GLY A 87 -6.63 -12.41 -0.09
CA GLY A 87 -8.10 -12.45 -0.06
C GLY A 87 -8.78 -12.31 -1.41
N GLY A 88 -8.01 -12.09 -2.48
CA GLY A 88 -8.52 -11.85 -3.83
C GLY A 88 -8.67 -10.36 -4.18
N ARG A 89 -8.74 -10.08 -5.49
CA ARG A 89 -8.70 -8.73 -6.08
C ARG A 89 -9.68 -7.71 -5.48
N PHE A 90 -10.83 -8.18 -5.00
CA PHE A 90 -11.91 -7.34 -4.46
C PHE A 90 -12.00 -7.38 -2.93
N TYR A 91 -11.04 -8.00 -2.24
CA TYR A 91 -11.09 -8.17 -0.80
C TYR A 91 -11.23 -6.85 -0.05
N LEU A 92 -10.45 -5.83 -0.40
CA LEU A 92 -10.50 -4.54 0.29
C LEU A 92 -11.79 -3.76 0.03
N PRO A 93 -12.27 -3.62 -1.23
CA PRO A 93 -13.57 -3.01 -1.49
C PRO A 93 -14.72 -3.67 -0.73
N LEU A 94 -14.68 -5.00 -0.54
CA LEU A 94 -15.76 -5.76 0.09
C LEU A 94 -15.66 -5.80 1.62
N MET A 95 -14.44 -6.00 2.16
CA MET A 95 -14.21 -6.26 3.59
C MET A 95 -13.66 -5.05 4.36
N ARG A 96 -13.23 -3.99 3.66
CA ARG A 96 -12.73 -2.73 4.23
C ARG A 96 -13.42 -1.52 3.59
N HIS A 97 -14.76 -1.55 3.58
CA HIS A 97 -15.55 -0.42 3.11
C HIS A 97 -15.39 0.82 4.00
N PRO A 98 -15.75 2.03 3.53
CA PRO A 98 -15.49 3.31 4.23
C PRO A 98 -16.08 3.46 5.65
N PHE A 99 -16.93 2.53 6.09
CA PHE A 99 -17.51 2.54 7.45
C PHE A 99 -16.68 1.72 8.46
N CYS A 100 -15.60 1.06 8.02
CA CYS A 100 -14.68 0.37 8.91
C CYS A 100 -13.89 1.37 9.77
N LYS A 101 -13.78 1.09 11.08
CA LYS A 101 -13.01 1.92 12.01
C LYS A 101 -11.51 1.66 11.82
N TYR A 102 -10.72 2.73 11.76
CA TYR A 102 -9.26 2.66 11.70
C TYR A 102 -8.59 2.50 13.07
N ARG A 103 -9.30 2.86 14.15
CA ARG A 103 -8.80 2.67 15.52
C ARG A 103 -8.81 1.19 15.89
N PHE A 104 -7.67 0.69 16.36
CA PHE A 104 -7.52 -0.64 16.93
C PHE A 104 -6.95 -0.54 18.35
N ASP A 105 -7.31 -1.52 19.19
CA ASP A 105 -6.69 -1.76 20.48
C ASP A 105 -6.02 -3.14 20.42
N LEU A 106 -4.79 -3.24 20.93
CA LEU A 106 -4.14 -4.53 21.12
C LEU A 106 -4.85 -5.27 22.27
N LYS A 107 -5.48 -6.39 21.96
CA LYS A 107 -6.20 -7.22 22.93
C LYS A 107 -5.56 -8.60 22.97
N ALA A 108 -5.18 -9.05 24.15
CA ALA A 108 -4.61 -10.38 24.34
C ALA A 108 -5.55 -11.45 23.74
N GLY A 109 -4.97 -12.42 23.01
CA GLY A 109 -5.72 -13.51 22.37
C GLY A 109 -6.45 -13.13 21.07
N LYS A 110 -6.40 -11.86 20.62
CA LYS A 110 -6.80 -11.51 19.25
C LYS A 110 -5.60 -11.57 18.32
N PRO A 111 -5.70 -12.27 17.16
CA PRO A 111 -4.65 -12.29 16.16
C PRO A 111 -4.51 -10.91 15.48
#